data_AF-A0AAV8YFA6-F1
#
_entry.id   AF-A0AAV8YFA6-F1
#
_cell.length_a   1.000
_cell.length_b   1.000
_cell.length_c   1.000
_cell.angle_alpha   90.00
_cell.angle_beta   90.00
_cell.angle_gamma   90.00
#
_symmetry.space_group_name_H-M   'P 1'
#
loop_
_entity.id
_entity.type
_entity.pdbx_description
1 polymer ?
#
loop_
_entity_poly.entity_id
_entity_poly.type
_entity_poly.pdbx_seq_one_letter_code
_entity_poly.pdbx_strand_id
1 'polypeptide(L)'
;MAAVQRRGPLRVTCAYRTVSEEAVLVIAGAAPIDLLTFERATLYNVKINGDNSNEARARLKKETLHISGWLSRKHGETDFYLTQLLTGHGQFNAYLFKMNLHRTPTWKYCPDKIDDAEHTFFECDRWKDYRSSTEEILGARLSPRAW
;
A
#
# COMPACT_ATOMS: atom_id res chain seq x y z
N MET A 1 -4.16 19.93 2.03
CA MET A 1 -5.24 18.94 1.77
C MET A 1 -4.70 17.52 1.99
N ALA A 2 -3.69 17.11 1.22
CA ALA A 2 -2.99 15.81 1.28
C ALA A 2 -2.57 15.38 2.72
N ALA A 3 -1.83 16.23 3.43
CA ALA A 3 -1.33 15.96 4.79
C ALA A 3 -2.43 15.66 5.85
N VAL A 4 -3.66 16.16 5.66
CA VAL A 4 -4.78 15.89 6.58
C VAL A 4 -5.37 14.51 6.29
N GLN A 5 -5.56 14.17 5.01
CA GLN A 5 -6.10 12.89 4.59
C GLN A 5 -5.25 11.74 5.12
N ARG A 6 -3.92 11.84 4.98
CA ARG A 6 -2.95 10.80 5.35
C ARG A 6 -3.06 10.29 6.80
N ARG A 7 -3.55 11.11 7.74
CA ARG A 7 -3.64 10.75 9.17
C ARG A 7 -4.59 9.59 9.46
N GLY A 8 -5.70 9.49 8.72
CA GLY A 8 -6.68 8.40 8.88
C GLY A 8 -6.09 7.05 8.42
N PRO A 9 -5.67 6.94 7.15
CA PRO A 9 -5.03 5.75 6.60
C PRO A 9 -3.86 5.24 7.45
N LEU A 10 -2.97 6.12 7.92
CA LEU A 10 -1.84 5.71 8.78
C LEU A 10 -2.30 4.96 10.04
N ARG A 11 -3.44 5.35 10.64
CA ARG A 11 -3.99 4.69 11.82
C ARG A 11 -4.70 3.39 11.48
N VAL A 12 -5.45 3.38 10.37
CA VAL A 12 -6.18 2.18 9.91
C VAL A 12 -5.21 1.05 9.57
N THR A 13 -4.07 1.38 8.95
CA THR A 13 -3.08 0.38 8.53
C THR A 13 -1.95 0.21 9.55
N CYS A 14 -1.92 1.00 10.63
CA CYS A 14 -0.79 1.05 11.56
C CYS A 14 0.57 1.33 10.87
N ALA A 15 0.57 2.10 9.79
CA ALA A 15 1.76 2.46 9.03
C ALA A 15 2.62 3.52 9.76
N TYR A 16 3.93 3.46 9.56
CA TYR A 16 4.84 4.49 10.08
C TYR A 16 4.62 5.84 9.38
N ARG A 17 4.89 6.92 10.11
CA ARG A 17 4.80 8.31 9.61
C ARG A 17 5.76 8.64 8.46
N THR A 18 6.61 7.71 8.04
CA THR A 18 7.56 7.84 6.93
C THR A 18 7.04 7.23 5.62
N VAL A 19 5.94 6.45 5.67
CA VAL A 19 5.29 5.85 4.49
C VAL A 19 4.67 6.95 3.62
N SER A 20 4.84 6.92 2.30
CA SER A 20 4.25 7.96 1.43
C SER A 20 2.72 8.00 1.52
N GLU A 21 2.12 9.11 1.12
CA GLU A 21 0.66 9.26 1.14
C GLU A 21 -0.01 8.26 0.19
N GLU A 22 0.52 8.15 -1.01
CA GLU A 22 0.01 7.28 -2.06
C GLU A 22 0.04 5.82 -1.61
N ALA A 23 1.14 5.38 -1.00
CA ALA A 23 1.29 4.02 -0.51
C ALA A 23 0.28 3.71 0.61
N VAL A 24 0.12 4.61 1.60
CA VAL A 24 -0.81 4.35 2.70
C VAL A 24 -2.27 4.41 2.25
N LEU A 25 -2.60 5.26 1.26
CA LEU A 25 -3.92 5.26 0.65
C LEU A 25 -4.20 3.91 0.00
N VAL A 26 -3.26 3.39 -0.80
CA VAL A 26 -3.36 2.07 -1.45
C VAL A 26 -3.63 0.96 -0.45
N ILE A 27 -2.82 0.89 0.61
CA ILE A 27 -2.94 -0.11 1.67
C ILE A 27 -4.25 0.05 2.44
N ALA A 28 -4.72 1.29 2.68
CA ALA A 28 -5.99 1.55 3.34
C ALA A 28 -7.22 1.37 2.42
N GLY A 29 -7.04 1.25 1.11
CA GLY A 29 -8.15 1.20 0.15
C GLY A 29 -8.90 2.54 0.03
N ALA A 30 -8.23 3.66 0.30
CA ALA A 30 -8.85 4.98 0.38
C ALA A 30 -8.60 5.80 -0.89
N ALA A 31 -9.64 6.40 -1.45
CA ALA A 31 -9.53 7.28 -2.63
C ALA A 31 -8.80 8.58 -2.29
N PRO A 32 -7.81 9.03 -3.09
CA PRO A 32 -7.18 10.34 -2.94
C PRO A 32 -8.21 11.49 -2.94
N ILE A 33 -8.07 12.43 -1.99
CA ILE A 33 -9.06 13.49 -1.78
C ILE A 33 -9.07 14.51 -2.93
N ASP A 34 -7.92 14.74 -3.55
CA ASP A 34 -7.76 15.59 -4.72
C ASP A 34 -8.63 15.10 -5.89
N LEU A 35 -8.62 13.79 -6.17
CA LEU A 35 -9.49 13.17 -7.17
C LEU A 35 -10.97 13.36 -6.83
N LEU A 36 -11.35 13.16 -5.57
CA LEU A 36 -12.73 13.37 -5.11
C LEU A 36 -13.15 14.86 -5.21
N THR A 37 -12.24 15.79 -4.92
CA THR A 37 -12.52 17.23 -5.04
C THR A 37 -12.64 17.66 -6.50
N PHE A 38 -11.81 17.12 -7.39
CA PHE A 38 -11.89 17.37 -8.82
C PHE A 38 -13.22 16.85 -9.41
N GLU A 39 -13.64 15.64 -9.03
CA GLU A 39 -14.94 15.09 -9.44
C GLU A 39 -16.07 16.02 -9.00
N ARG A 40 -16.09 16.43 -7.72
CA ARG A 40 -17.12 17.32 -7.17
C ARG A 40 -17.15 18.69 -7.84
N ALA A 41 -15.99 19.29 -8.10
CA ALA A 41 -15.90 20.59 -8.77
C ALA A 41 -16.42 20.49 -10.22
N THR A 42 -16.04 19.43 -10.94
CA THR A 42 -16.50 19.20 -12.31
C THR A 42 -18.02 18.98 -12.35
N LEU A 43 -18.56 18.21 -11.41
CA LEU A 43 -20.01 18.00 -11.28
C LEU A 43 -20.78 19.28 -11.00
N TYR A 44 -20.23 20.15 -10.15
CA TYR A 44 -20.84 21.45 -9.87
C TYR A 44 -20.93 22.31 -11.15
N ASN A 45 -19.86 22.35 -11.94
CA ASN A 45 -19.83 23.10 -13.19
C ASN A 45 -20.82 22.53 -14.23
N VAL A 46 -20.88 21.20 -14.38
CA VAL A 46 -21.83 20.54 -15.30
C VAL A 46 -23.27 20.81 -14.89
N LYS A 47 -23.57 20.79 -13.58
CA LYS A 47 -24.88 21.15 -13.05
C LYS A 47 -25.25 22.61 -13.33
N ILE A 48 -24.30 23.54 -13.16
CA ILE A 48 -24.52 24.96 -13.51
C ILE A 48 -24.80 25.12 -15.01
N ASN A 49 -24.15 24.32 -15.85
CA ASN A 49 -24.37 24.32 -17.30
C ASN A 49 -25.68 23.62 -17.74
N GLY A 50 -26.51 23.18 -16.79
CA GLY A 50 -27.86 22.66 -17.05
C GLY A 50 -27.98 21.15 -17.14
N ASP A 51 -26.89 20.39 -17.06
CA ASP A 51 -26.92 18.93 -17.06
C ASP A 51 -26.78 18.39 -15.62
N ASN A 52 -27.88 17.89 -15.06
CA ASN A 52 -27.89 17.24 -13.74
C ASN A 52 -28.28 15.75 -13.87
N SER A 53 -28.01 15.14 -15.04
CA SER A 53 -28.32 13.75 -15.29
C SER A 53 -27.46 12.80 -14.44
N ASN A 54 -28.01 11.62 -14.15
CA ASN A 54 -27.25 10.55 -13.53
C ASN A 54 -26.20 9.99 -14.52
N GLU A 55 -26.44 10.04 -15.84
CA GLU A 55 -25.44 9.67 -16.84
C GLU A 55 -24.19 10.57 -16.78
N ALA A 56 -24.36 11.89 -16.68
CA ALA A 56 -23.24 12.82 -16.57
C ALA A 56 -22.38 12.53 -15.31
N ARG A 57 -23.04 12.20 -14.19
CA ARG A 57 -22.36 11.76 -12.96
C ARG A 57 -21.57 10.47 -13.16
N ALA A 58 -22.18 9.46 -13.76
CA ALA A 58 -21.53 8.18 -13.99
C ALA A 58 -20.33 8.31 -14.93
N ARG A 59 -20.45 9.12 -15.99
CA ARG A 59 -19.35 9.40 -16.93
C ARG A 59 -18.16 10.06 -16.22
N LEU A 60 -18.40 11.15 -15.50
CA LEU A 60 -17.36 11.88 -14.80
C LEU A 60 -16.67 11.06 -13.72
N LYS A 61 -17.44 10.24 -12.98
CA LYS A 61 -16.88 9.31 -11.99
C LYS A 61 -15.96 8.29 -12.66
N LYS A 62 -16.35 7.77 -13.83
CA LYS A 62 -15.53 6.82 -14.60
C LYS A 62 -14.23 7.46 -15.12
N GLU A 63 -14.31 8.70 -15.61
CA GLU A 63 -13.16 9.46 -16.15
C GLU A 63 -12.21 9.96 -15.04
N THR A 64 -12.74 10.35 -13.88
CA THR A 64 -11.92 10.91 -12.79
C THR A 64 -11.36 9.82 -11.87
N LEU A 65 -12.10 8.72 -11.69
CA LEU A 65 -11.76 7.64 -10.77
C LEU A 65 -11.52 6.31 -11.50
N HIS A 66 -10.44 6.27 -12.29
CA HIS A 66 -9.92 5.02 -12.86
C HIS A 66 -9.41 4.02 -11.80
N ILE A 67 -9.37 4.42 -10.52
CA ILE A 67 -8.99 3.59 -9.38
C ILE A 67 -10.13 2.71 -8.85
N SER A 68 -11.28 2.64 -9.53
CA SER A 68 -12.44 1.85 -9.10
C SER A 68 -12.12 0.37 -8.83
N GLY A 69 -11.24 -0.24 -9.63
CA GLY A 69 -10.76 -1.61 -9.38
C GLY A 69 -9.99 -1.74 -8.06
N TRP A 70 -9.18 -0.75 -7.71
CA TRP A 70 -8.49 -0.70 -6.43
C TRP A 70 -9.47 -0.46 -5.27
N LEU A 71 -10.41 0.50 -5.40
CA LEU A 71 -11.39 0.78 -4.34
C LEU A 71 -12.40 -0.36 -4.11
N SER A 72 -12.61 -1.22 -5.10
CA SER A 72 -13.53 -2.36 -5.02
C SER A 72 -12.83 -3.69 -4.71
N ARG A 73 -11.54 -3.67 -4.36
CA ARG A 73 -10.80 -4.89 -4.01
C ARG A 73 -11.47 -5.64 -2.86
N LYS A 74 -11.65 -6.95 -3.03
CA LYS A 74 -12.27 -7.83 -2.03
C LYS A 74 -11.32 -8.22 -0.89
N HIS A 75 -10.03 -7.96 -1.07
CA HIS A 75 -8.94 -8.34 -0.17
C HIS A 75 -8.11 -7.10 0.19
N GLY A 76 -7.26 -7.22 1.23
CA GLY A 76 -6.30 -6.19 1.63
C GLY A 76 -6.72 -5.38 2.85
N GLU A 77 -7.51 -5.99 3.74
CA GLU A 77 -7.35 -5.68 5.16
C GLU A 77 -5.91 -6.05 5.55
N THR A 78 -5.24 -5.14 6.26
CA THR A 78 -3.85 -5.32 6.64
C THR A 78 -3.72 -5.09 8.13
N ASP A 79 -2.99 -5.98 8.79
CA ASP A 79 -2.59 -5.76 10.17
C ASP A 79 -1.28 -4.96 10.23
N PHE A 80 -0.77 -4.77 11.44
CA PHE A 80 0.50 -4.09 11.66
C PHE A 80 1.67 -4.75 10.91
N TYR A 81 1.75 -6.08 10.92
CA TYR A 81 2.90 -6.81 10.36
C TYR A 81 2.85 -6.83 8.84
N LEU A 82 1.69 -7.06 8.25
CA LEU A 82 1.48 -7.02 6.80
C LEU A 82 1.73 -5.61 6.26
N THR A 83 1.32 -4.57 6.99
CA THR A 83 1.63 -3.20 6.59
C THR A 83 3.12 -2.91 6.62
N GLN A 84 3.84 -3.39 7.64
CA GLN A 84 5.30 -3.25 7.70
C GLN A 84 5.98 -3.97 6.55
N LEU A 85 5.54 -5.19 6.24
CA LEU A 85 6.02 -5.97 5.09
C LEU A 85 5.81 -5.21 3.78
N LEU A 86 4.58 -4.78 3.49
CA LEU A 86 4.21 -4.10 2.24
C LEU A 86 4.93 -2.75 2.06
N THR A 87 5.30 -2.10 3.16
CA THR A 87 5.96 -0.80 3.11
C THR A 87 7.48 -0.89 3.27
N GLY A 88 8.04 -2.09 3.50
CA GLY A 88 9.46 -2.25 3.81
C GLY A 88 9.88 -1.55 5.10
N HIS A 89 8.97 -1.40 6.07
CA HIS A 89 9.19 -0.75 7.37
C HIS A 89 9.27 -1.78 8.52
N GLY A 90 9.53 -1.31 9.73
CA GLY A 90 9.50 -2.15 10.93
C GLY A 90 10.89 -2.66 11.33
N GLN A 91 11.04 -3.97 11.47
CA GLN A 91 12.26 -4.60 12.02
C GLN A 91 13.29 -5.01 10.96
N PHE A 92 13.11 -4.61 9.71
CA PHE A 92 14.10 -4.86 8.65
C PHE A 92 15.33 -3.96 8.85
N ASN A 93 16.54 -4.52 8.90
CA ASN A 93 17.75 -3.72 9.10
C ASN A 93 17.95 -2.70 7.97
N ALA A 94 17.48 -2.97 6.75
CA ALA A 94 17.48 -1.97 5.67
C ALA A 94 16.75 -0.68 6.07
N TYR A 95 15.57 -0.83 6.70
CA TYR A 95 14.80 0.30 7.22
C TYR A 95 15.45 0.94 8.45
N LEU A 96 15.90 0.13 9.42
CA LEU A 96 16.52 0.64 10.64
C LEU A 96 17.84 1.38 10.35
N PHE A 97 18.61 0.93 9.37
CA PHE A 97 19.80 1.61 8.86
C PHE A 97 19.44 2.96 8.22
N LYS A 98 18.43 2.99 7.34
CA LYS A 98 17.92 4.24 6.74
C LYS A 98 17.46 5.26 7.79
N MET A 99 16.94 4.79 8.92
CA MET A 99 16.50 5.63 10.04
C MET A 99 17.62 5.98 11.03
N ASN A 100 18.88 5.62 10.75
CA ASN A 100 20.04 5.79 11.63
C ASN A 100 19.91 5.11 13.00
N LEU A 101 19.13 4.01 13.07
CA LEU A 101 18.95 3.22 14.29
C LEU A 101 19.90 2.02 14.32
N HIS A 102 20.31 1.51 13.16
CA HIS A 102 21.25 0.40 13.03
C HIS A 102 22.51 0.83 12.24
N ARG A 103 23.63 0.14 12.48
CA ARG A 103 24.93 0.44 11.83
C ARG A 103 25.08 -0.19 10.44
N THR A 104 24.32 -1.24 10.14
CA THR A 104 24.38 -1.95 8.85
C THR A 104 22.98 -2.28 8.38
N PRO A 105 22.74 -2.35 7.04
CA PRO A 105 21.46 -2.77 6.48
C PRO A 105 21.32 -4.29 6.34
N THR A 106 22.35 -5.06 6.70
CA THR A 106 22.42 -6.52 6.52
C THR A 106 22.08 -7.26 7.82
N TRP A 107 21.70 -8.52 7.72
CA TRP A 107 21.39 -9.37 8.88
C TRP A 107 22.49 -10.40 9.15
N LYS A 108 22.68 -10.80 10.41
CA LYS A 108 23.76 -11.72 10.82
C LYS A 108 23.74 -13.11 10.16
N TYR A 109 22.56 -13.58 9.73
CA TYR A 109 22.45 -14.88 9.03
C TYR A 109 22.65 -14.76 7.51
N CYS A 110 22.58 -13.55 6.96
CA CYS A 110 22.76 -13.28 5.54
C CYS A 110 23.63 -12.01 5.38
N PRO A 111 24.91 -12.06 5.79
CA PRO A 111 25.75 -10.87 5.88
C PRO A 111 25.99 -10.19 4.53
N ASP A 112 25.88 -10.94 3.43
CA ASP A 112 26.09 -10.48 2.06
C ASP A 112 24.80 -9.96 1.39
N LYS A 113 23.68 -9.92 2.12
CA LYS A 113 22.37 -9.51 1.60
C LYS A 113 21.77 -8.39 2.45
N ILE A 114 21.07 -7.48 1.78
CA ILE A 114 20.27 -6.45 2.46
C ILE A 114 19.08 -7.12 3.13
N ASP A 115 18.87 -6.83 4.40
CA ASP A 115 17.74 -7.32 5.17
C ASP A 115 16.57 -6.35 5.00
N ASP A 116 15.93 -6.47 3.84
CA ASP A 116 14.66 -5.81 3.52
C ASP A 116 13.49 -6.83 3.54
N ALA A 117 12.28 -6.32 3.33
CA ALA A 117 11.08 -7.12 3.30
C ALA A 117 11.11 -8.22 2.23
N GLU A 118 11.65 -7.92 1.05
CA GLU A 118 11.67 -8.85 -0.09
C GLU A 118 12.64 -10.00 0.18
N HIS A 119 13.87 -9.69 0.59
CA HIS A 119 14.84 -10.71 0.99
C HIS A 119 14.29 -11.56 2.14
N THR A 120 13.78 -10.92 3.21
CA THR A 120 13.26 -11.64 4.38
C THR A 120 12.17 -12.64 3.98
N PHE A 121 11.23 -12.21 3.14
CA PHE A 121 10.02 -12.97 2.83
C PHE A 121 10.15 -13.91 1.63
N PHE A 122 11.13 -13.74 0.74
CA PHE A 122 11.25 -14.57 -0.47
C PHE A 122 12.59 -15.31 -0.60
N GLU A 123 13.66 -14.81 0.01
CA GLU A 123 15.02 -15.36 -0.22
C GLU A 123 15.69 -15.91 1.04
N CYS A 124 15.60 -15.20 2.17
CA CYS A 124 16.33 -15.49 3.41
C CYS A 124 16.21 -16.95 3.89
N ASP A 125 17.35 -17.63 4.03
CA ASP A 125 17.41 -19.04 4.45
C ASP A 125 16.89 -19.27 5.86
N ARG A 126 17.01 -18.27 6.74
CA ARG A 126 16.47 -18.34 8.11
C ARG A 126 14.99 -18.68 8.13
N TRP A 127 14.23 -18.19 7.15
CA TRP A 127 12.78 -18.31 7.10
C TRP A 127 12.31 -19.37 6.10
N LYS A 128 13.23 -20.16 5.55
CA LYS A 128 12.94 -21.17 4.52
C LYS A 128 11.86 -22.16 4.94
N ASP A 129 11.92 -22.67 6.17
CA ASP A 129 10.97 -23.69 6.64
C ASP A 129 9.55 -23.13 6.79
N TYR A 130 9.44 -21.89 7.30
CA TYR A 130 8.16 -21.18 7.39
C TYR A 130 7.60 -20.86 6.00
N ARG A 131 8.44 -20.42 5.05
CA ARG A 131 8.02 -20.19 3.67
C ARG A 131 7.53 -21.48 3.02
N SER A 132 8.28 -22.57 3.16
CA SER A 132 7.93 -23.86 2.56
C SER A 132 6.59 -24.37 3.10
N SER A 133 6.37 -24.26 4.41
CA SER A 133 5.09 -24.60 5.05
C SER A 133 3.94 -23.72 4.52
N THR A 134 4.20 -22.43 4.28
CA THR A 134 3.21 -21.50 3.73
C THR A 134 2.90 -21.84 2.27
N GLU A 135 3.91 -22.13 1.46
CA GLU A 135 3.77 -22.54 0.06
C GLU A 135 2.98 -23.84 -0.08
N GLU A 136 3.17 -24.79 0.84
CA GLU A 136 2.39 -26.03 0.90
C GLU A 136 0.91 -25.76 1.19
N ILE A 137 0.61 -24.91 2.19
CA ILE A 137 -0.76 -24.51 2.53
C ILE A 137 -1.44 -23.79 1.35
N LEU A 138 -0.70 -22.91 0.66
CA LEU A 138 -1.22 -22.15 -0.48
C LEU A 138 -1.31 -22.98 -1.76
N GLY A 139 -0.63 -24.14 -1.84
CA GLY A 139 -0.48 -24.92 -3.06
C GLY A 139 0.25 -24.16 -4.17
N ALA A 140 1.04 -23.15 -3.82
CA ALA A 140 1.71 -22.26 -4.76
C ALA A 140 3.02 -21.71 -4.18
N ARG A 141 4.01 -21.52 -5.04
CA ARG A 141 5.30 -20.92 -4.66
C ARG A 141 5.15 -19.42 -4.43
N LEU A 142 5.73 -18.91 -3.34
CA LEU A 142 5.82 -17.49 -3.07
C LEU A 142 6.90 -16.90 -3.97
N SER A 143 6.58 -15.83 -4.69
CA SER A 143 7.55 -15.09 -5.49
C SER A 143 7.27 -13.59 -5.45
N PRO A 144 8.31 -12.74 -5.55
CA PRO A 144 8.14 -11.28 -5.58
C PRO A 144 7.38 -10.78 -6.81
N ARG A 145 7.31 -11.59 -7.88
CA ARG A 145 6.69 -11.24 -9.16
C ARG A 145 5.57 -12.23 -9.51
N ALA A 146 4.37 -11.89 -9.10
CA ALA A 146 3.14 -12.44 -9.67
C ALA A 146 2.03 -11.37 -9.60
N TRP A 147 2.13 -10.33 -10.44
CA TRP A 147 1.03 -9.40 -10.73
C TRP A 147 1.07 -9.03 -12.21
#